data_AF-A0AA40ZYS6-F1
#
_entry.id   AF-A0AA40ZYS6-F1
#
_cell.length_a   1.000
_cell.length_b   1.000
_cell.length_c   1.000
_cell.angle_alpha   90.00
_cell.angle_beta   90.00
_cell.angle_gamma   90.00
#
_symmetry.space_group_name_H-M   'P 1'
#
loop_
_entity.id
_entity.type
_entity.pdbx_description
1 polymer ?
#
loop_
_entity_poly.entity_id
_entity_poly.type
_entity_poly.pdbx_seq_one_letter_code
_entity_poly.pdbx_strand_id
1 'polypeptide(L)'
;MTGQGFDVIAAAIEDNLDHLHKQRWDARAAELHGAEADAPDSERERIQQALRDHYADRFRPETSRLALLEQARKNYNEKQSA
;
A
#
# COMPACT_ATOMS: atom_id res chain seq x y z
N MET A 1 14.41 -7.02 24.17
CA MET A 1 15.30 -7.09 22.98
C MET A 1 14.46 -7.13 21.70
N THR A 2 13.56 -6.18 21.48
CA THR A 2 12.57 -6.21 20.38
C THR A 2 12.88 -5.24 19.23
N GLY A 3 13.90 -4.37 19.36
CA GLY A 3 14.30 -3.42 18.30
C GLY A 3 14.94 -4.09 17.08
N GLN A 4 15.93 -4.98 17.30
CA GLN A 4 16.68 -5.62 16.22
C GLN A 4 15.82 -6.44 15.24
N GLY A 5 14.71 -7.02 15.69
CA GLY A 5 13.84 -7.84 14.82
C GLY A 5 13.06 -6.99 13.82
N PHE A 6 12.56 -5.83 14.24
CA PHE A 6 11.84 -4.94 13.33
C PHE A 6 12.79 -4.21 12.38
N ASP A 7 14.00 -3.86 12.83
CA ASP A 7 14.97 -3.17 11.98
C ASP A 7 15.37 -4.02 10.75
N VAL A 8 15.44 -5.34 10.90
CA VAL A 8 15.64 -6.28 9.77
C VAL A 8 14.45 -6.26 8.80
N ILE A 9 13.22 -6.21 9.31
CA ILE A 9 12.00 -6.14 8.48
C ILE A 9 11.97 -4.80 7.73
N ALA A 10 12.29 -3.69 8.41
CA ALA A 10 12.34 -2.37 7.81
C ALA A 10 13.40 -2.32 6.69
N ALA A 11 14.61 -2.82 6.93
CA ALA A 11 15.66 -2.90 5.90
C ALA A 11 15.21 -3.72 4.69
N ALA A 12 14.57 -4.88 4.90
CA ALA A 12 14.04 -5.69 3.81
C ALA A 12 12.94 -4.98 3.01
N ILE A 13 12.14 -4.11 3.64
CA ILE A 13 11.14 -3.28 2.95
C ILE A 13 11.83 -2.23 2.08
N GLU A 14 12.87 -1.56 2.57
CA GLU A 14 13.64 -0.60 1.78
C GLU A 14 14.28 -1.28 0.56
N ASP A 15 14.92 -2.44 0.75
CA ASP A 15 15.59 -3.19 -0.31
C ASP A 15 14.63 -3.70 -1.39
N ASN A 16 13.35 -3.86 -1.06
CA ASN A 16 12.31 -4.39 -1.96
C ASN A 16 11.22 -3.36 -2.26
N LEU A 17 11.47 -2.06 -2.03
CA LEU A 17 10.42 -1.04 -2.03
C LEU A 17 9.68 -0.98 -3.38
N ASP A 18 10.40 -1.06 -4.50
CA ASP A 18 9.80 -1.06 -5.84
C ASP A 18 8.83 -2.23 -6.06
N HIS A 19 9.25 -3.43 -5.62
CA HIS A 19 8.44 -4.64 -5.75
C HIS A 19 7.19 -4.57 -4.88
N LEU A 20 7.35 -4.17 -3.63
CA LEU A 20 6.26 -4.05 -2.66
C LEU A 20 5.30 -2.91 -3.05
N HIS A 21 5.82 -1.81 -3.57
CA HIS A 21 5.02 -0.73 -4.14
C HIS A 21 4.17 -1.25 -5.28
N LYS A 22 4.75 -1.99 -6.24
CA LYS A 22 3.98 -2.56 -7.35
C LYS A 22 2.83 -3.45 -6.87
N GLN A 23 3.09 -4.36 -5.94
CA GLN A 23 2.05 -5.23 -5.38
C GLN A 23 0.92 -4.44 -4.72
N ARG A 24 1.27 -3.45 -3.90
CA ARG A 24 0.31 -2.55 -3.24
C ARG A 24 -0.48 -1.72 -4.25
N TRP A 25 0.20 -1.22 -5.27
CA TRP A 25 -0.39 -0.42 -6.33
C TRP A 25 -1.39 -1.22 -7.15
N ASP A 26 -1.03 -2.44 -7.55
CA ASP A 26 -1.88 -3.35 -8.32
C ASP A 26 -3.15 -3.71 -7.52
N ALA A 27 -3.01 -4.01 -6.22
CA ALA A 27 -4.15 -4.29 -5.35
C ALA A 27 -5.11 -3.09 -5.25
N ARG A 28 -4.59 -1.88 -5.04
CA ARG A 28 -5.41 -0.67 -4.94
C ARG A 28 -6.06 -0.29 -6.28
N ALA A 29 -5.38 -0.51 -7.39
CA ALA A 29 -5.95 -0.30 -8.72
C ALA A 29 -7.13 -1.26 -8.95
N ALA A 30 -7.01 -2.53 -8.56
CA ALA A 30 -8.10 -3.50 -8.65
C ALA A 30 -9.31 -3.11 -7.78
N GLU A 31 -9.09 -2.63 -6.55
CA GLU A 31 -10.16 -2.11 -5.69
C GLU A 31 -10.89 -0.92 -6.34
N LEU A 32 -10.16 0.03 -6.89
CA LEU A 32 -10.73 1.22 -7.51
C LEU A 32 -11.51 0.88 -8.79
N HIS A 33 -11.00 -0.04 -9.60
CA HIS A 33 -11.71 -0.53 -10.80
C HIS A 33 -12.98 -1.31 -10.44
N GLY A 34 -12.94 -2.14 -9.39
CA GLY A 34 -14.13 -2.79 -8.85
C GLY A 34 -15.18 -1.77 -8.40
N ALA A 35 -14.75 -0.76 -7.63
CA ALA A 35 -15.62 0.31 -7.19
C ALA A 35 -16.22 1.11 -8.36
N GLU A 36 -15.45 1.39 -9.42
CA GLU A 36 -15.96 2.10 -10.61
C GLU A 36 -17.05 1.31 -11.33
N ALA A 37 -16.89 -0.01 -11.41
CA ALA A 37 -17.85 -0.91 -12.05
C ALA A 37 -19.19 -0.96 -11.30
N ASP A 38 -19.15 -0.93 -9.97
CA ASP A 38 -20.34 -1.04 -9.10
C ASP A 38 -20.98 0.32 -8.75
N ALA A 39 -20.30 1.44 -9.04
CA ALA A 39 -20.74 2.76 -8.60
C ALA A 39 -21.90 3.34 -9.40
N PRO A 40 -22.85 4.04 -8.73
CA PRO A 40 -23.82 4.89 -9.41
C PRO A 40 -23.13 6.07 -10.10
N ASP A 41 -23.76 6.63 -11.13
CA ASP A 41 -23.18 7.72 -11.94
C ASP A 41 -22.75 8.93 -11.09
N SER A 42 -23.45 9.22 -9.99
CA SER A 42 -23.12 10.31 -9.06
C SER A 42 -21.80 10.12 -8.30
N GLU A 43 -21.27 8.89 -8.23
CA GLU A 43 -20.02 8.55 -7.54
C GLU A 43 -18.87 8.23 -8.50
N ARG A 44 -19.19 7.89 -9.75
CA ARG A 44 -18.21 7.50 -10.77
C ARG A 44 -17.14 8.57 -11.01
N GLU A 45 -17.50 9.86 -11.04
CA GLU A 45 -16.51 10.93 -11.22
C GLU A 45 -15.46 10.98 -10.11
N ARG A 46 -15.87 10.73 -8.85
CA ARG A 46 -14.95 10.71 -7.70
C ARG A 46 -14.01 9.51 -7.78
N ILE A 47 -14.51 8.35 -8.20
CA ILE A 47 -13.70 7.14 -8.35
C ILE A 47 -12.72 7.30 -9.51
N GLN A 48 -13.15 7.91 -10.62
CA GLN A 48 -12.26 8.24 -11.72
C GLN A 48 -11.17 9.24 -11.32
N GLN A 49 -11.48 10.21 -10.47
CA GLN A 49 -10.46 11.09 -9.91
C GLN A 49 -9.48 10.30 -9.04
N ALA A 50 -9.97 9.43 -8.16
CA ALA A 50 -9.12 8.56 -7.34
C ALA A 50 -8.23 7.63 -8.20
N LEU A 51 -8.74 7.11 -9.32
CA LEU A 51 -7.93 6.36 -10.29
C LEU A 51 -6.84 7.25 -10.89
N ARG A 52 -7.17 8.45 -11.39
CA ARG A 52 -6.18 9.37 -11.95
C ARG A 52 -5.06 9.69 -10.95
N ASP A 53 -5.43 9.98 -9.72
CA ASP A 53 -4.47 10.27 -8.64
C ASP A 53 -3.61 9.02 -8.35
N HIS A 54 -4.23 7.84 -8.28
CA HIS A 54 -3.51 6.57 -8.08
C HIS A 54 -2.50 6.26 -9.20
N TYR A 55 -2.83 6.57 -10.45
CA TYR A 55 -1.92 6.40 -11.58
C TYR A 55 -0.76 7.41 -11.59
N ALA A 56 -0.90 8.58 -10.96
CA ALA A 56 0.16 9.58 -10.86
C ALA A 56 1.36 9.07 -10.02
N ASP A 57 1.10 8.18 -9.07
CA ASP A 57 2.09 7.65 -8.13
C ASP A 57 2.66 6.28 -8.54
N ARG A 58 2.26 5.74 -9.71
CA ARG A 58 2.63 4.39 -10.18
C ARG A 58 4.14 4.10 -10.23
N PHE A 59 4.95 5.12 -10.42
CA PHE A 59 6.41 5.03 -10.51
C PHE A 59 7.11 5.78 -9.37
N ARG A 60 6.40 5.96 -8.25
CA ARG A 60 6.86 6.70 -7.07
C ARG A 60 6.82 5.78 -5.84
N PRO A 61 7.73 4.79 -5.77
CA PRO A 61 7.74 3.78 -4.71
C PRO A 61 7.80 4.36 -3.29
N GLU A 62 8.39 5.55 -3.13
CA GLU A 62 8.49 6.29 -1.88
C GLU A 62 7.12 6.62 -1.27
N THR A 63 6.08 6.77 -2.10
CA THR A 63 4.70 7.01 -1.66
C THR A 63 4.11 5.86 -0.85
N SER A 64 4.64 4.64 -1.05
CA SER A 64 4.19 3.43 -0.34
C SER A 64 5.01 3.12 0.90
N ARG A 65 6.17 3.76 1.08
CA ARG A 65 7.14 3.45 2.14
C ARG A 65 6.53 3.49 3.54
N LEU A 66 5.89 4.61 3.89
CA LEU A 66 5.30 4.79 5.23
C LEU A 66 4.22 3.73 5.51
N ALA A 67 3.31 3.53 4.55
CA ALA A 67 2.21 2.57 4.69
C ALA A 67 2.73 1.12 4.84
N LEU A 68 3.79 0.77 4.12
CA LEU A 68 4.42 -0.56 4.22
C LEU A 68 5.07 -0.76 5.60
N LEU A 69 5.78 0.24 6.11
CA LEU A 69 6.42 0.19 7.44
C LEU A 69 5.38 0.11 8.57
N GLU A 70 4.30 0.89 8.48
CA GLU A 70 3.20 0.85 9.46
C GLU A 70 2.49 -0.50 9.48
N GLN A 71 2.17 -1.05 8.30
CA GLN A 71 1.56 -2.38 8.21
C GLN A 71 2.48 -3.46 8.77
N ALA A 72 3.78 -3.40 8.45
CA ALA A 72 4.76 -4.35 8.97
C ALA A 72 4.90 -4.25 10.49
N ARG A 73 4.87 -3.03 11.05
CA ARG A 73 4.92 -2.81 12.49
C ARG A 73 3.70 -3.42 13.19
N LYS A 74 2.51 -3.21 12.63
CA LYS A 74 1.28 -3.80 13.14
C LYS A 74 1.38 -5.33 13.19
N ASN A 75 1.77 -5.95 12.08
CA ASN A 75 1.92 -7.41 11.99
C ASN A 75 2.98 -7.97 12.95
N TYR A 76 4.09 -7.24 13.13
CA TYR A 76 5.13 -7.62 14.08
C TYR A 76 4.61 -7.62 15.52
N ASN A 77 3.90 -6.57 15.93
CA ASN A 77 3.34 -6.45 17.27
C ASN A 77 2.27 -7.51 17.57
N GLU A 78 1.40 -7.80 16.59
CA GLU A 78 0.40 -8.88 16.69
C GLU A 78 1.06 -10.24 16.92
N LYS A 79 2.13 -10.56 16.18
CA LYS A 79 2.88 -11.81 16.35
C LYS A 79 3.65 -11.92 17.67
N GLN A 80 4.01 -10.80 18.29
CA GLN A 80 4.65 -10.79 19.61
C GLN A 80 3.65 -10.93 20.76
N SER A 81 2.36 -10.68 20.48
CA SER A 81 1.28 -10.72 21.47
C SER A 81 0.48 -12.03 21.44
N ALA A 82 0.79 -12.90 20.48
CA ALA A 82 0.21 -14.23 20.28
C ALA A 82 1.12 -15.32 20.87
#